data_AF-A0A428X8J2-F1
#
_entry.id   AF-A0A428X8J2-F1
#
_cell.length_a   1.000
_cell.length_b   1.000
_cell.length_c   1.000
_cell.angle_alpha   90.00
_cell.angle_beta   90.00
_cell.angle_gamma   90.00
#
_symmetry.space_group_name_H-M   'P 1'
#
loop_
_entity.id
_entity.type
_entity.pdbx_description
1 polymer ?
#
loop_
_entity_poly.entity_id
_entity_poly.type
_entity_poly.pdbx_seq_one_letter_code
_entity_poly.pdbx_strand_id
1 'polypeptide(L)'
;MRIPVPAALAALALAVPVVLIDVSPARAVGVFVEVNPSTVRAGDEIGIRASCDDNLKAATVTIDPTGAIIVSPRYGFLTATARVPATTDAGDYDVDLKCPDGKTAKSTLHVVVKVEPVRGPATGGGGTAPGRAAPFLIGGGLVALAAGLALSVVATRRRRLG
;
A
#
# COMPACT_ATOMS: atom_id res chain seq x y z
N MET A 1 28.89 -58.58 -7.62
CA MET A 1 27.97 -59.52 -6.94
C MET A 1 27.29 -58.79 -5.79
N ARG A 2 25.96 -58.88 -5.74
CA ARG A 2 25.03 -58.47 -4.66
C ARG A 2 24.71 -56.97 -4.52
N ILE A 3 23.71 -56.57 -5.32
CA ILE A 3 22.64 -55.60 -5.02
C ILE A 3 21.60 -56.30 -4.09
N PRO A 4 20.44 -55.75 -3.66
CA PRO A 4 19.96 -54.38 -3.29
C PRO A 4 19.12 -54.34 -1.95
N VAL A 5 18.42 -53.20 -1.75
CA VAL A 5 17.04 -53.02 -1.16
C VAL A 5 16.99 -52.67 0.36
N PRO A 6 15.98 -51.92 0.87
CA PRO A 6 15.41 -50.63 0.45
C PRO A 6 15.14 -49.68 1.66
N ALA A 7 14.76 -48.42 1.38
CA ALA A 7 13.67 -47.69 2.06
C ALA A 7 13.54 -46.35 1.31
N ALA A 8 12.71 -46.21 0.26
CA ALA A 8 11.26 -46.16 0.36
C ALA A 8 10.81 -45.43 1.63
N LEU A 9 10.77 -44.08 1.58
CA LEU A 9 9.84 -43.18 2.30
C LEU A 9 10.40 -41.75 2.32
N ALA A 10 10.19 -40.99 1.25
CA ALA A 10 10.07 -39.52 1.33
C ALA A 10 9.49 -38.94 0.03
N ALA A 11 8.54 -39.66 -0.58
CA ALA A 11 7.58 -39.05 -1.48
C ALA A 11 6.31 -38.82 -0.66
N LEU A 12 6.20 -37.68 0.04
CA LEU A 12 4.90 -37.20 0.50
C LEU A 12 4.89 -35.68 0.69
N ALA A 13 4.10 -35.03 -0.17
CA ALA A 13 3.27 -33.88 0.15
C ALA A 13 3.95 -32.55 0.55
N LEU A 14 4.41 -31.81 -0.45
CA LEU A 14 4.27 -30.34 -0.46
C LEU A 14 3.62 -29.91 -1.79
N ALA A 15 2.46 -30.49 -2.08
CA ALA A 15 1.51 -29.90 -3.02
C ALA A 15 0.70 -28.87 -2.23
N VAL A 16 1.23 -27.66 -2.09
CA VAL A 16 0.42 -26.51 -1.68
C VAL A 16 -0.43 -26.16 -2.90
N PRO A 17 -1.77 -26.25 -2.86
CA PRO A 17 -2.58 -25.60 -3.86
C PRO A 17 -2.32 -24.10 -3.67
N VAL A 18 -1.52 -23.51 -4.54
CA VAL A 18 -1.52 -22.06 -4.75
C VAL A 18 -2.92 -21.78 -5.28
N VAL A 19 -3.82 -21.49 -4.34
CA VAL A 19 -5.10 -20.85 -4.65
C VAL A 19 -4.70 -19.57 -5.37
N LEU A 20 -4.88 -19.59 -6.69
CA LEU A 20 -4.88 -18.41 -7.51
C LEU A 20 -5.96 -17.51 -6.92
N ILE A 21 -5.55 -16.62 -6.01
CA ILE A 21 -6.34 -15.46 -5.68
C ILE A 21 -6.32 -14.68 -6.98
N ASP A 22 -7.37 -14.89 -7.78
CA ASP A 22 -7.69 -14.08 -8.93
C ASP A 22 -8.04 -12.70 -8.36
N VAL A 23 -6.99 -11.94 -8.00
CA VAL A 23 -7.10 -10.51 -7.79
C VAL A 23 -7.24 -9.97 -9.21
N SER A 24 -8.45 -10.08 -9.74
CA SER A 24 -8.81 -9.39 -10.97
C SER A 24 -8.36 -7.94 -10.78
N PRO A 25 -7.46 -7.43 -11.64
CA PRO A 25 -7.05 -6.05 -11.51
C PRO A 25 -8.32 -5.23 -11.74
N ALA A 26 -8.72 -4.43 -10.74
CA ALA A 26 -9.78 -3.44 -10.87
C ALA A 26 -9.29 -2.32 -11.80
N ARG A 27 -9.01 -2.66 -13.07
CA ARG A 27 -8.86 -1.71 -14.16
C ARG A 27 -10.28 -1.41 -14.60
N ALA A 28 -10.92 -0.47 -13.91
CA ALA A 28 -12.07 0.20 -14.47
C ALA A 28 -11.57 1.02 -15.68
N VAL A 29 -11.41 0.34 -16.83
CA VAL A 29 -11.56 0.96 -18.15
C VAL A 29 -13.07 1.15 -18.33
N GLY A 30 -13.65 2.00 -17.49
CA GLY A 30 -15.08 2.10 -17.28
C GLY A 30 -15.43 3.46 -16.73
N VAL A 31 -16.68 3.85 -16.92
CA VAL A 31 -17.21 5.12 -16.41
C VAL A 31 -17.03 5.16 -14.89
N PHE A 32 -16.34 6.18 -14.38
CA PHE A 32 -16.04 6.33 -12.95
C PHE A 32 -16.11 7.79 -12.51
N VAL A 33 -16.32 8.00 -11.22
CA VAL A 33 -16.19 9.29 -10.55
C VAL A 33 -15.44 9.10 -9.24
N GLU A 34 -14.51 10.00 -8.97
CA GLU A 34 -13.62 9.99 -7.82
C GLU A 34 -13.54 11.40 -7.25
N VAL A 35 -13.62 11.51 -5.93
CA VAL A 35 -13.46 12.75 -5.20
C VAL A 35 -12.20 12.67 -4.35
N ASN A 36 -11.38 13.70 -4.43
CA ASN A 36 -10.12 13.80 -3.69
C ASN A 36 -10.04 15.16 -2.99
N PRO A 37 -10.06 15.22 -1.65
CA PRO A 37 -10.17 14.09 -0.72
C PRO A 37 -11.59 13.48 -0.69
N SER A 38 -11.72 12.19 -0.38
CA SER A 38 -13.03 11.55 -0.13
C SER A 38 -13.55 11.80 1.29
N THR A 39 -12.73 12.39 2.17
CA THR A 39 -13.12 12.78 3.53
C THR A 39 -12.67 14.22 3.81
N VAL A 40 -13.62 15.11 4.07
CA VAL A 40 -13.38 16.55 4.21
C VAL A 40 -14.20 17.16 5.34
N ARG A 41 -13.88 18.41 5.71
CA ARG A 41 -14.74 19.21 6.60
C ARG A 41 -15.66 20.10 5.76
N ALA A 42 -16.75 20.53 6.38
CA ALA A 42 -17.58 21.58 5.78
C ALA A 42 -16.73 22.83 5.53
N GLY A 43 -16.86 23.42 4.33
CA GLY A 43 -16.08 24.59 3.90
C GLY A 43 -14.80 24.26 3.12
N ASP A 44 -14.35 23.01 3.12
CA ASP A 44 -13.16 22.58 2.37
C ASP A 44 -13.42 22.48 0.86
N GLU A 45 -12.33 22.50 0.10
CA GLU A 45 -12.35 22.33 -1.35
C GLU A 45 -12.03 20.88 -1.73
N ILE A 46 -12.80 20.35 -2.68
CA ILE A 46 -12.65 19.00 -3.21
C ILE A 46 -12.31 19.05 -4.70
N GLY A 47 -11.40 18.17 -5.10
CA GLY A 47 -11.14 17.87 -6.51
C GLY A 47 -12.03 16.71 -6.96
N ILE A 48 -12.64 16.86 -8.12
CA ILE A 48 -13.47 15.84 -8.75
C ILE A 48 -12.75 15.37 -10.01
N ARG A 49 -12.57 14.06 -10.14
CA ARG A 49 -12.03 13.40 -11.33
C ARG A 49 -13.00 12.33 -11.78
N ALA A 50 -13.39 12.39 -13.04
CA ALA A 50 -14.34 11.47 -13.64
C ALA A 50 -13.81 10.97 -14.99
N SER A 51 -14.33 9.84 -15.42
CA SER A 51 -14.18 9.35 -16.78
C SER A 51 -15.54 8.86 -17.26
N CYS A 52 -15.88 9.24 -18.49
CA CYS A 52 -16.94 8.64 -19.30
C CYS A 52 -16.29 7.80 -20.41
N ASP A 53 -17.10 7.21 -21.30
CA ASP A 53 -16.58 6.58 -22.52
C ASP A 53 -15.93 7.60 -23.46
N ASP A 54 -16.54 8.78 -23.58
CA ASP A 54 -16.05 9.93 -24.36
C ASP A 54 -15.71 11.08 -23.40
N ASN A 55 -14.42 11.21 -23.10
CA ASN A 55 -13.89 12.28 -22.23
C ASN A 55 -13.67 13.61 -22.96
N LEU A 56 -14.07 13.75 -24.23
CA LEU A 56 -13.97 15.01 -24.97
C LEU A 56 -15.17 15.94 -24.73
N LYS A 57 -16.22 15.44 -24.10
CA LYS A 57 -17.45 16.18 -23.78
C LYS A 57 -17.55 16.42 -22.28
N ALA A 58 -18.08 17.57 -21.89
CA ALA A 58 -18.37 17.85 -20.50
C ALA A 58 -19.45 16.88 -19.97
N ALA A 59 -19.36 16.54 -18.69
CA ALA A 59 -20.35 15.75 -17.97
C ALA A 59 -20.82 16.48 -16.72
N THR A 60 -21.87 15.98 -16.09
CA THR A 60 -22.43 16.60 -14.86
C THR A 60 -22.23 15.66 -13.69
N VAL A 61 -21.69 16.18 -12.59
CA VAL A 61 -21.58 15.47 -11.32
C VAL A 61 -22.51 16.16 -10.32
N THR A 62 -23.39 15.41 -9.69
CA THR A 62 -24.31 15.92 -8.67
C THR A 62 -23.83 15.43 -7.32
N ILE A 63 -23.71 16.35 -6.36
CA ILE A 63 -23.32 16.05 -4.98
C ILE A 63 -24.34 16.70 -4.08
N ASP A 64 -25.10 15.94 -3.31
CA ASP A 64 -25.98 16.52 -2.29
C ASP A 64 -25.14 16.94 -1.08
N PRO A 65 -25.34 18.13 -0.46
CA PRO A 65 -26.25 19.22 -0.81
C PRO A 65 -25.59 20.31 -1.71
N THR A 66 -24.40 20.07 -2.26
CA THR A 66 -23.63 21.06 -3.03
C THR A 66 -24.29 21.42 -4.37
N GLY A 67 -25.01 20.47 -4.99
CA GLY A 67 -25.70 20.62 -6.26
C GLY A 67 -24.96 20.03 -7.46
N ALA A 68 -25.34 20.47 -8.66
CA ALA A 68 -24.79 20.00 -9.92
C ALA A 68 -23.54 20.79 -10.35
N ILE A 69 -22.46 20.08 -10.64
CA ILE A 69 -21.14 20.59 -10.99
C ILE A 69 -20.77 20.07 -12.38
N ILE A 70 -20.36 20.96 -13.28
CA ILE A 70 -19.93 20.58 -14.63
C ILE A 70 -18.46 20.20 -14.61
N VAL A 71 -18.14 18.96 -14.98
CA VAL A 71 -16.77 18.47 -15.14
C VAL A 71 -16.33 18.62 -16.59
N SER A 72 -15.11 19.13 -16.79
CA SER A 72 -14.60 19.48 -18.12
C SER A 72 -13.38 18.63 -18.50
N PRO A 73 -13.17 18.35 -19.80
CA PRO A 73 -12.01 17.60 -20.29
C PRO A 73 -10.67 18.24 -19.92
N ARG A 74 -9.83 17.50 -19.20
CA ARG A 74 -8.45 17.84 -18.84
C ARG A 74 -7.58 16.59 -18.80
N TYR A 75 -6.50 16.59 -19.59
CA TYR A 75 -5.48 15.54 -19.59
C TYR A 75 -6.03 14.11 -19.77
N GLY A 76 -7.06 13.94 -20.59
CA GLY A 76 -7.69 12.64 -20.88
C GLY A 76 -8.78 12.20 -19.88
N PHE A 77 -9.10 13.02 -18.89
CA PHE A 77 -10.18 12.80 -17.91
C PHE A 77 -11.11 14.02 -17.84
N LEU A 78 -12.21 13.89 -17.14
CA LEU A 78 -13.10 15.01 -16.78
C LEU A 78 -12.76 15.49 -15.37
N THR A 79 -12.53 16.77 -15.19
CA THR A 79 -12.15 17.32 -13.88
C THR A 79 -12.92 18.59 -13.54
N ALA A 80 -13.18 18.79 -12.26
CA ALA A 80 -13.64 20.05 -11.69
C ALA A 80 -13.13 20.20 -10.26
N THR A 81 -13.25 21.41 -9.71
CA THR A 81 -13.14 21.66 -8.27
C THR A 81 -14.46 22.20 -7.77
N ALA A 82 -14.81 21.83 -6.54
CA ALA A 82 -16.01 22.32 -5.88
C ALA A 82 -15.72 22.55 -4.40
N ARG A 83 -16.49 23.45 -3.79
CA ARG A 83 -16.39 23.74 -2.36
C ARG A 83 -17.60 23.18 -1.65
N VAL A 84 -17.36 22.41 -0.59
CA VAL A 84 -18.44 21.93 0.27
C VAL A 84 -18.96 23.12 1.08
N PRO A 85 -20.26 23.43 1.09
CA PRO A 85 -20.80 24.54 1.88
C PRO A 85 -20.43 24.40 3.36
N ALA A 86 -20.06 25.52 4.01
CA ALA A 86 -19.68 25.53 5.43
C ALA A 86 -20.83 25.17 6.39
N THR A 87 -22.07 25.21 5.89
CA THR A 87 -23.30 24.84 6.61
C THR A 87 -23.69 23.38 6.40
N THR A 88 -22.86 22.58 5.71
CA THR A 88 -23.14 21.17 5.45
C THR A 88 -22.94 20.36 6.73
N ASP A 89 -23.93 19.57 7.10
CA ASP A 89 -23.85 18.69 8.27
C ASP A 89 -22.88 17.53 8.02
N ALA A 90 -22.32 16.97 9.09
CA ALA A 90 -21.48 15.78 8.99
C ALA A 90 -22.32 14.58 8.56
N GLY A 91 -21.84 13.82 7.57
CA GLY A 91 -22.56 12.70 6.98
C GLY A 91 -21.91 12.18 5.71
N ASP A 92 -22.52 11.13 5.16
CA ASP A 92 -22.14 10.53 3.90
C ASP A 92 -23.01 11.09 2.79
N TYR A 93 -22.38 11.60 1.73
CA TYR A 93 -23.06 12.24 0.62
C TYR A 93 -22.75 11.51 -0.68
N ASP A 94 -23.80 11.21 -1.43
CA ASP A 94 -23.68 10.53 -2.72
C ASP A 94 -23.18 11.51 -3.79
N VAL A 95 -22.25 11.00 -4.60
CA VAL A 95 -21.64 11.69 -5.72
C VAL A 95 -22.02 10.95 -6.98
N ASP A 96 -22.97 11.50 -7.73
CA ASP A 96 -23.52 10.89 -8.93
C ASP A 96 -22.98 11.56 -10.19
N LEU A 97 -22.22 10.82 -10.99
CA LEU A 97 -21.82 11.24 -12.33
C LEU A 97 -22.89 10.86 -13.35
N LYS A 98 -23.25 11.82 -14.20
CA LYS A 98 -24.07 11.62 -15.39
C LYS A 98 -23.28 11.99 -16.64
N CYS A 99 -22.98 10.97 -17.44
CA CYS A 99 -22.29 11.12 -18.71
C CYS A 99 -23.27 11.47 -19.86
N PRO A 100 -22.79 12.11 -20.94
CA PRO A 100 -23.62 12.48 -22.09
C PRO A 100 -24.21 11.29 -22.86
N ASP A 101 -23.56 10.13 -22.78
CA ASP A 101 -24.00 8.86 -23.35
C ASP A 101 -25.06 8.14 -22.48
N GLY A 102 -25.47 8.75 -21.37
CA GLY A 102 -26.47 8.23 -20.45
C GLY A 102 -25.92 7.35 -19.33
N LYS A 103 -24.64 6.95 -19.40
CA LYS A 103 -23.99 6.15 -18.36
C LYS A 103 -23.84 6.95 -17.06
N THR A 104 -23.78 6.21 -15.95
CA THR A 104 -23.66 6.80 -14.61
C THR A 104 -22.64 6.05 -13.78
N ALA A 105 -21.94 6.80 -12.93
CA ALA A 105 -21.09 6.23 -11.89
C ALA A 105 -21.40 6.90 -10.56
N LYS A 106 -21.15 6.18 -9.46
CA LYS A 106 -21.37 6.66 -8.11
C LYS A 106 -20.08 6.65 -7.31
N SER A 107 -19.94 7.63 -6.43
CA SER A 107 -18.93 7.67 -5.37
C SER A 107 -19.57 8.26 -4.12
N THR A 108 -18.84 8.29 -3.02
CA THR A 108 -19.32 8.79 -1.73
C THR A 108 -18.30 9.79 -1.19
N LEU A 109 -18.82 10.94 -0.74
CA LEU A 109 -18.06 11.97 -0.05
C LEU A 109 -18.43 11.94 1.43
N HIS A 110 -17.43 11.79 2.29
CA HIS A 110 -17.60 11.78 3.74
C HIS A 110 -17.31 13.18 4.29
N VAL A 111 -18.32 13.84 4.84
CA VAL A 111 -18.13 15.12 5.54
C VAL A 111 -18.08 14.85 7.03
N VAL A 112 -16.98 15.27 7.67
CA VAL A 112 -16.73 15.02 9.08
C VAL A 112 -16.45 16.32 9.82
N VAL A 113 -16.78 16.35 11.13
CA VAL A 113 -16.49 17.50 12.01
C VAL A 113 -14.97 17.69 12.16
N LYS A 114 -14.21 16.60 12.17
CA LYS A 114 -12.75 16.61 12.29
C LYS A 114 -12.14 15.54 11.37
N VAL A 115 -11.25 15.99 10.48
CA VAL A 115 -10.42 15.10 9.65
C VAL A 115 -9.11 14.85 10.40
N GLU A 116 -8.84 13.60 10.77
CA GLU A 116 -7.56 13.16 11.34
C GLU A 116 -6.86 12.23 10.33
N PRO A 117 -5.74 12.64 9.71
CA PRO A 117 -5.00 11.80 8.78
C PRO A 117 -4.41 10.59 9.51
N VAL A 118 -4.76 9.38 9.08
CA VAL A 118 -4.15 8.16 9.63
C VAL A 118 -2.76 8.02 9.03
N ARG A 119 -1.74 7.89 9.89
CA ARG A 119 -0.36 7.64 9.44
C ARG A 119 -0.33 6.30 8.70
N GLY A 120 0.13 6.30 7.46
CA GLY A 120 0.29 5.09 6.66
C GLY A 120 1.20 4.06 7.35
N PRO A 121 1.14 2.77 6.95
CA PRO A 121 1.91 1.71 7.58
C PRO A 121 3.40 2.08 7.60
N ALA A 122 4.03 1.96 8.77
CA ALA A 122 5.45 2.23 8.93
C ALA A 122 6.29 1.11 8.28
N THR A 123 6.28 1.04 6.95
CA THR A 123 7.05 0.08 6.15
C THR A 123 8.53 0.41 6.05
N GLY A 124 8.99 1.47 6.73
CA GLY A 124 10.40 1.80 6.82
C GLY A 124 11.17 0.77 7.65
N GLY A 125 12.18 0.13 7.06
CA GLY A 125 13.09 -0.81 7.73
C GLY A 125 13.97 -0.20 8.84
N GLY A 126 13.67 1.02 9.32
CA GLY A 126 14.43 1.67 10.40
C GLY A 126 14.44 0.88 11.71
N GLY A 127 13.47 -0.03 11.91
CA GLY A 127 13.44 -0.96 13.05
C GLY A 127 14.43 -2.13 12.97
N THR A 128 15.00 -2.41 11.79
CA THR A 128 16.09 -3.39 11.63
C THR A 128 17.47 -2.77 11.77
N ALA A 129 17.56 -1.47 12.08
CA ALA A 129 18.83 -0.85 12.43
C ALA A 129 19.41 -1.56 13.67
N PRO A 130 20.72 -1.87 13.68
CA PRO A 130 21.35 -2.70 14.70
C PRO A 130 21.50 -1.93 16.02
N GLY A 131 20.39 -1.60 16.69
CA GLY A 131 20.43 -0.98 18.03
C GLY A 131 20.68 -2.00 19.13
N ARG A 132 20.04 -3.18 19.04
CA ARG A 132 20.13 -4.23 20.08
C ARG A 132 21.20 -5.29 19.84
N ALA A 133 21.61 -5.50 18.60
CA ALA A 133 22.61 -6.50 18.22
C ALA A 133 24.05 -5.96 18.19
N ALA A 134 24.23 -4.63 18.14
CA ALA A 134 25.54 -3.99 18.14
C ALA A 134 26.45 -4.42 19.32
N PRO A 135 26.01 -4.45 20.59
CA PRO A 135 26.89 -4.86 21.69
C PRO A 135 27.26 -6.34 21.61
N PHE A 136 26.38 -7.20 21.09
CA PHE A 136 26.68 -8.62 20.91
C PHE A 136 27.68 -8.88 19.78
N LEU A 137 27.57 -8.15 18.67
CA LEU A 137 28.53 -8.25 17.56
C LEU A 137 29.92 -7.75 17.96
N ILE A 138 29.98 -6.60 18.67
CA ILE A 138 31.24 -6.04 19.17
C ILE A 138 31.85 -6.97 20.23
N GLY A 139 31.06 -7.44 21.20
CA GLY A 139 31.52 -8.34 22.24
C GLY A 139 31.97 -9.69 21.70
N GLY A 140 31.18 -10.31 20.82
CA GLY A 140 31.51 -11.59 20.19
C GLY A 140 32.79 -11.53 19.34
N GLY A 141 32.97 -10.45 18.57
CA GLY A 141 34.18 -10.24 17.78
C GLY A 141 35.45 -10.13 18.63
N LEU A 142 35.38 -9.41 19.76
CA LEU A 142 36.51 -9.28 20.69
C LEU A 142 36.90 -10.62 21.33
N VAL A 143 35.92 -11.42 21.74
CA VAL A 143 36.19 -12.75 22.32
C VAL A 143 36.87 -13.67 21.32
N ALA A 144 36.41 -13.68 20.06
CA ALA A 144 37.01 -14.49 19.00
C ALA A 144 38.47 -14.10 18.72
N LEU A 145 38.78 -12.80 18.68
CA LEU A 145 40.15 -12.30 18.49
C LEU A 145 41.07 -12.69 19.66
N ALA A 146 40.61 -12.55 20.90
CA ALA A 146 41.37 -12.93 22.08
C ALA A 146 41.70 -14.43 22.10
N ALA A 147 40.72 -15.27 21.75
CA ALA A 147 40.92 -16.72 21.66
C ALA A 147 41.96 -17.09 20.57
N GLY A 148 41.89 -16.45 19.41
CA GLY A 148 42.87 -16.65 18.32
C GLY A 148 44.29 -16.27 18.72
N LEU A 149 44.46 -15.15 19.43
CA LEU A 149 45.77 -14.72 19.95
C LEU A 149 46.32 -15.66 21.02
N ALA A 150 45.49 -16.12 21.96
CA ALA A 150 45.91 -17.07 22.98
C ALA A 150 46.39 -18.39 22.35
N LEU A 151 45.64 -18.93 21.38
CA LEU A 151 46.00 -20.16 20.68
C LEU A 151 47.30 -20.00 19.87
N SER A 152 47.53 -18.85 19.23
CA SER A 152 48.76 -18.60 18.48
C SER A 152 50.00 -18.53 19.39
N VAL A 153 49.88 -17.91 20.56
CA VAL A 153 50.95 -17.86 21.57
C VAL A 153 51.26 -19.26 22.13
N VAL A 154 50.24 -20.05 22.43
CA VAL A 154 50.43 -21.44 22.91
C VAL A 154 51.09 -22.30 21.84
N ALA A 155 50.66 -22.18 20.58
CA ALA A 155 51.24 -22.92 19.47
C ALA A 155 52.71 -22.57 19.22
N THR A 156 53.07 -21.28 19.31
CA THR A 156 54.46 -20.83 19.13
C THR A 156 55.37 -21.22 20.29
N ARG A 157 54.88 -21.22 21.54
CA ARG A 157 55.64 -21.74 22.69
C ARG A 157 55.91 -23.23 22.58
N ARG A 158 54.92 -24.03 22.16
CA ARG A 158 55.11 -25.48 21.97
C ARG A 158 56.17 -25.82 20.91
N ARG A 159 56.25 -25.03 19.83
CA ARG A 159 57.27 -25.20 18.77
C ARG A 159 58.70 -24.79 19.18
N ARG A 160 58.87 -24.04 20.29
CA ARG A 160 60.19 -23.62 20.77
C ARG A 160 60.75 -24.54 21.86
N LEU A 161 59.93 -25.41 22.43
CA LEU A 161 60.28 -26.30 23.55
C LEU A 161 60.39 -27.77 23.14
N GLY A 162 60.15 -28.09 21.86
CA GLY A 162 60.43 -29.38 21.23
C GLY A 162 61.33 -29.16 20.03
#